data_AF-A0A016XFL2-F1
#
_entry.id   AF-A0A016XFL2-F1
#
_cell.length_a   1.000
_cell.length_b   1.000
_cell.length_c   1.000
_cell.angle_alpha   90.00
_cell.angle_beta   90.00
_cell.angle_gamma   90.00
#
_symmetry.space_group_name_H-M   'P 1'
#
loop_
_entity.id
_entity.type
_entity.pdbx_description
1 polymer ?
#
loop_
_entity_poly.entity_id
_entity_poly.type
_entity_poly.pdbx_seq_one_letter_code
_entity_poly.pdbx_strand_id
1 'polypeptide(L)'
;MHPQTLLDLCAELVRLTLKFDHPADAVVSHFFRDHRGLGPRERATLAETAYAVLRKKLLFERLALSGSGPKERRLAILGFHGSRDFIKSVLSEQEKQWLDACDGVKPDELLDLHRHSLPDWLAQPLKEQLGDKEFWALAESLNQNAGLDVRVNTLRDKREDVQRELKAAGITAQPTPYSPWGLRIADKPALNKLDVFTRGAIEVQDEGSQLLALLVEAKRGEMVVDFCAGAGGKTLALGAAMRNTGRLYAFDTSAHRLDALKPRLARSGLSNVHPAAIAHERDERVKRLSGKIDRVLVDAPCSGLGTLRRNPDLKWRQSAQAVQEMAAKQAAILTSAARLLKSGGRLVYATCSLLKEENEAVAEAFATAHPDFEAVPVADLLERLLAPSAAGAVAGLCSGGENGRNYLRLWPHQHNTDGFFAAVWRKK
;
A
#
# COMPACT_ATOMS: atom_id res chain seq x y z
N MET A 1 2.22 -32.62 -0.14
CA MET A 1 1.56 -32.84 1.16
C MET A 1 0.24 -33.58 0.97
N HIS A 2 -0.22 -34.35 1.96
CA HIS A 2 -1.55 -34.96 1.91
C HIS A 2 -2.63 -33.86 1.91
N PRO A 3 -3.62 -33.89 1.01
CA PRO A 3 -4.63 -32.83 0.89
C PRO A 3 -5.36 -32.48 2.20
N GLN A 4 -5.64 -33.46 3.07
CA GLN A 4 -6.23 -33.22 4.40
C GLN A 4 -5.34 -32.34 5.29
N THR A 5 -4.03 -32.63 5.34
CA THR A 5 -3.06 -31.86 6.13
C THR A 5 -2.98 -30.42 5.67
N LEU A 6 -3.12 -30.17 4.36
CA LEU A 6 -3.11 -28.82 3.81
C LEU A 6 -4.30 -28.00 4.32
N LEU A 7 -5.50 -28.59 4.35
CA LEU A 7 -6.69 -27.94 4.89
C LEU A 7 -6.56 -27.65 6.39
N ASP A 8 -6.02 -28.60 7.16
CA ASP A 8 -5.85 -28.42 8.60
C ASP A 8 -4.85 -27.29 8.92
N LEU A 9 -3.76 -27.18 8.17
CA LEU A 9 -2.81 -26.06 8.27
C LEU A 9 -3.43 -24.72 7.83
N CYS A 10 -4.31 -24.72 6.82
CA CYS A 10 -5.08 -23.53 6.46
C CYS A 10 -5.97 -23.09 7.63
N ALA A 11 -6.70 -24.02 8.27
CA ALA A 11 -7.56 -23.72 9.42
C ALA A 11 -6.74 -23.18 10.60
N GLU A 12 -5.57 -23.74 10.87
CA GLU A 12 -4.67 -23.24 11.90
C GLU A 12 -4.18 -21.82 11.60
N LEU A 13 -3.73 -21.54 10.38
CA LEU A 13 -3.28 -20.20 10.00
C LEU A 13 -4.43 -19.18 10.03
N VAL A 14 -5.63 -19.56 9.60
CA VAL A 14 -6.84 -18.74 9.75
C VAL A 14 -7.10 -18.42 11.23
N ARG A 15 -7.03 -19.42 12.12
CA ARG A 15 -7.18 -19.21 13.57
C ARG A 15 -6.20 -18.18 14.11
N LEU A 16 -4.93 -18.25 13.70
CA LEU A 16 -3.88 -17.35 14.16
C LEU A 16 -4.08 -15.92 13.64
N THR A 17 -4.43 -15.77 12.35
CA THR A 17 -4.63 -14.45 11.73
C THR A 17 -5.88 -13.73 12.23
N LEU A 18 -6.92 -14.45 12.66
CA LEU A 18 -8.15 -13.88 13.21
C LEU A 18 -8.01 -13.37 14.66
N LYS A 19 -6.86 -13.56 15.31
CA LYS A 19 -6.60 -12.98 16.63
C LYS A 19 -6.30 -11.49 16.58
N PHE A 20 -5.76 -11.01 15.45
CA PHE A 20 -5.43 -9.59 15.23
C PHE A 20 -4.36 -8.99 16.16
N ASP A 21 -3.69 -9.82 16.99
CA ASP A 21 -2.59 -9.41 17.89
C ASP A 21 -1.39 -8.81 17.11
N HIS A 22 -1.17 -9.29 15.89
CA HIS A 22 -0.05 -8.92 15.02
C HIS A 22 -0.52 -8.74 13.57
N PRO A 23 0.25 -8.00 12.74
CA PRO A 23 0.02 -7.95 11.30
C PRO A 23 -0.07 -9.35 10.67
N ALA A 24 -1.04 -9.54 9.79
CA ALA A 24 -1.28 -10.84 9.17
C ALA A 24 -0.06 -11.36 8.39
N ASP A 25 0.68 -10.49 7.71
CA ASP A 25 1.92 -10.83 6.99
C ASP A 25 3.03 -11.34 7.94
N ALA A 26 3.13 -10.76 9.14
CA ALA A 26 4.05 -11.21 10.17
C ALA A 26 3.65 -12.58 10.73
N VAL A 27 2.35 -12.81 10.96
CA VAL A 27 1.81 -14.12 11.39
C VAL A 27 2.08 -15.19 10.34
N VAL A 28 1.77 -14.92 9.07
CA VAL A 28 2.02 -15.83 7.94
C VAL A 28 3.52 -16.12 7.80
N SER A 29 4.36 -15.09 7.89
CA SER A 29 5.81 -15.24 7.80
C SER A 29 6.37 -16.09 8.94
N HIS A 30 5.90 -15.89 10.17
CA HIS A 30 6.28 -16.70 11.32
C HIS A 30 5.83 -18.15 11.15
N PHE A 31 4.58 -18.36 10.74
CA PHE A 31 4.03 -19.69 10.50
C PHE A 31 4.87 -20.49 9.50
N PHE A 32 5.33 -19.85 8.40
CA PHE A 32 6.20 -20.50 7.41
C PHE A 32 7.64 -20.75 7.89
N ARG A 33 8.13 -19.99 8.88
CA ARG A 33 9.43 -20.29 9.51
C ARG A 33 9.37 -21.54 10.37
N ASP A 34 8.22 -21.78 11.00
CA ASP A 34 7.99 -22.96 11.85
C ASP A 34 7.67 -24.19 10.99
N HIS A 35 7.08 -23.99 9.81
CA HIS A 35 6.74 -25.03 8.84
C HIS A 35 7.68 -25.04 7.63
N ARG A 36 8.99 -25.26 7.86
CA ARG A 36 10.02 -25.18 6.80
C ARG A 36 9.82 -26.17 5.64
N GLY A 37 9.16 -27.30 5.90
CA GLY A 37 8.88 -28.33 4.89
C GLY A 37 7.87 -27.92 3.81
N LEU A 38 7.16 -26.80 3.98
CA LEU A 38 6.17 -26.33 3.01
C LEU A 38 6.82 -25.83 1.72
N GLY A 39 6.40 -26.40 0.59
CA GLY A 39 6.80 -25.96 -0.74
C GLY A 39 6.14 -24.64 -1.16
N PRO A 40 6.61 -23.99 -2.25
CA PRO A 40 6.08 -22.70 -2.70
C PRO A 40 4.57 -22.68 -2.98
N ARG A 41 4.04 -23.76 -3.58
CA ARG A 41 2.60 -23.89 -3.87
C ARG A 41 1.77 -23.99 -2.59
N GLU A 42 2.22 -24.78 -1.63
CA GLU A 42 1.53 -24.97 -0.34
C GLU A 42 1.51 -23.65 0.44
N ARG A 43 2.64 -22.92 0.49
CA ARG A 43 2.70 -21.58 1.09
C ARG A 43 1.75 -20.59 0.42
N ALA A 44 1.68 -20.60 -0.92
CA ALA A 44 0.76 -19.75 -1.65
C ALA A 44 -0.71 -20.07 -1.30
N THR A 45 -1.09 -21.35 -1.29
CA THR A 45 -2.45 -21.78 -0.88
C THR A 45 -2.77 -21.35 0.54
N LEU A 46 -1.87 -21.57 1.51
CA LEU A 46 -2.08 -21.17 2.90
C LEU A 46 -2.26 -19.65 3.05
N ALA A 47 -1.35 -18.87 2.49
CA ALA A 47 -1.37 -17.42 2.60
C ALA A 47 -2.63 -16.83 1.92
N GLU A 48 -2.90 -17.23 0.67
CA GLU A 48 -4.06 -16.71 -0.07
C GLU A 48 -5.39 -17.17 0.53
N THR A 49 -5.46 -18.37 1.15
CA THR A 49 -6.64 -18.81 1.92
C THR A 49 -6.87 -17.90 3.13
N ALA A 50 -5.83 -17.64 3.92
CA ALA A 50 -5.94 -16.77 5.10
C ALA A 50 -6.35 -15.34 4.70
N TYR A 51 -5.73 -14.78 3.65
CA TYR A 51 -6.09 -13.45 3.16
C TYR A 51 -7.49 -13.39 2.55
N ALA A 52 -7.95 -14.44 1.86
CA ALA A 52 -9.33 -14.53 1.37
C ALA A 52 -10.33 -14.48 2.52
N VAL A 53 -10.06 -15.20 3.62
CA VAL A 53 -10.87 -15.15 4.84
C VAL A 53 -10.88 -13.76 5.46
N LEU A 54 -9.73 -13.09 5.56
CA LEU A 54 -9.66 -11.74 6.12
C LEU A 54 -10.41 -10.69 5.27
N ARG A 55 -10.35 -10.79 3.94
CA ARG A 55 -11.09 -9.91 3.02
C ARG A 55 -12.58 -10.08 3.19
N LYS A 56 -13.06 -11.32 3.09
CA LYS A 56 -14.49 -11.67 3.11
C LYS A 56 -14.98 -12.15 4.48
N LYS A 57 -14.35 -11.67 5.57
CA LYS A 57 -14.59 -12.14 6.94
C LYS A 57 -16.07 -12.17 7.30
N LEU A 58 -16.81 -11.07 7.12
CA LEU A 58 -18.22 -11.02 7.53
C LEU A 58 -19.10 -11.95 6.70
N LEU A 59 -18.80 -12.07 5.39
CA LEU A 59 -19.47 -13.03 4.52
C LEU A 59 -19.24 -14.46 5.01
N PHE A 60 -17.99 -14.84 5.19
CA PHE A 60 -17.65 -16.22 5.56
C PHE A 60 -18.09 -16.56 6.97
N GLU A 61 -18.06 -15.61 7.91
CA GLU A 61 -18.63 -15.81 9.24
C GLU A 61 -20.14 -16.03 9.19
N ARG A 62 -20.87 -15.28 8.34
CA ARG A 62 -22.31 -15.49 8.13
C ARG A 62 -22.60 -16.87 7.55
N LEU A 63 -21.86 -17.28 6.52
CA LEU A 63 -22.02 -18.60 5.89
C LEU A 63 -21.61 -19.75 6.83
N ALA A 64 -20.58 -19.54 7.66
CA ALA A 64 -20.10 -20.51 8.64
C ALA A 64 -20.96 -20.60 9.92
N LEU A 65 -22.06 -19.85 10.02
CA LEU A 65 -23.07 -20.09 11.05
C LEU A 65 -23.78 -21.43 10.85
N SER A 66 -23.93 -21.85 9.59
CA SER A 66 -24.38 -23.20 9.23
C SER A 66 -23.16 -24.14 9.06
N GLY A 67 -23.43 -25.44 8.95
CA GLY A 67 -22.40 -26.48 8.85
C GLY A 67 -21.89 -26.98 10.21
N SER A 68 -21.06 -28.01 10.20
CA SER A 68 -20.54 -28.69 11.39
C SER A 68 -19.03 -28.46 11.58
N GLY A 69 -18.52 -28.76 12.78
CA GLY A 69 -17.09 -28.66 13.11
C GLY A 69 -16.60 -27.28 13.56
N PRO A 70 -15.28 -27.12 13.78
CA PRO A 70 -14.68 -25.87 14.23
C PRO A 70 -14.89 -24.71 13.25
N LYS A 71 -15.09 -23.50 13.79
CA LYS A 71 -15.33 -22.27 12.99
C LYS A 71 -14.22 -22.05 11.97
N GLU A 72 -12.96 -22.17 12.39
CA GLU A 72 -11.79 -21.86 11.58
C GLU A 72 -11.61 -22.83 10.43
N ARG A 73 -12.03 -24.09 10.60
CA ARG A 73 -12.09 -25.07 9.51
C ARG A 73 -13.12 -24.66 8.47
N ARG A 74 -14.34 -24.30 8.89
CA ARG A 74 -15.39 -23.80 7.97
C ARG A 74 -14.92 -22.57 7.20
N LEU A 75 -14.28 -21.62 7.88
CA LEU A 75 -13.70 -20.44 7.23
C LEU A 75 -12.61 -20.80 6.22
N ALA A 76 -11.70 -21.73 6.58
CA ALA A 76 -10.67 -22.20 5.67
C ALA A 76 -11.23 -22.93 4.45
N ILE A 77 -12.32 -23.69 4.59
CA ILE A 77 -13.03 -24.33 3.46
C ILE A 77 -13.62 -23.27 2.52
N LEU A 78 -14.35 -22.29 3.07
CA LEU A 78 -14.98 -21.23 2.29
C LEU A 78 -13.95 -20.39 1.52
N GLY A 79 -12.85 -20.02 2.20
CA GLY A 79 -11.79 -19.19 1.64
C GLY A 79 -10.68 -19.95 0.90
N PHE A 80 -10.79 -21.28 0.74
CA PHE A 80 -9.69 -22.11 0.25
C PHE A 80 -9.16 -21.65 -1.11
N HIS A 81 -7.86 -21.40 -1.20
CA HIS A 81 -7.17 -21.03 -2.44
C HIS A 81 -6.74 -22.27 -3.23
N GLY A 82 -7.64 -22.72 -4.11
CA GLY A 82 -7.45 -23.85 -5.03
C GLY A 82 -8.74 -24.16 -5.78
N SER A 83 -8.77 -25.23 -6.57
CA SER A 83 -10.01 -25.63 -7.25
C SER A 83 -11.03 -26.16 -6.23
N ARG A 84 -12.32 -25.92 -6.52
CA ARG A 84 -13.42 -26.49 -5.73
C ARG A 84 -13.37 -28.02 -5.72
N ASP A 85 -12.99 -28.64 -6.83
CA ASP A 85 -12.82 -30.11 -6.91
C ASP A 85 -11.72 -30.63 -5.97
N PHE A 86 -10.60 -29.89 -5.87
CA PHE A 86 -9.51 -30.28 -4.98
C PHE A 86 -9.96 -30.26 -3.52
N ILE A 87 -10.58 -29.18 -3.06
CA ILE A 87 -11.05 -29.11 -1.67
C ILE A 87 -12.15 -30.15 -1.42
N LYS A 88 -13.12 -30.31 -2.34
CA LYS A 88 -14.17 -31.34 -2.19
C LYS A 88 -13.61 -32.76 -2.06
N SER A 89 -12.47 -33.07 -2.69
CA SER A 89 -11.84 -34.39 -2.56
C SER A 89 -11.43 -34.77 -1.12
N VAL A 90 -11.30 -33.78 -0.21
CA VAL A 90 -10.94 -33.99 1.21
C VAL A 90 -12.08 -33.75 2.18
N LEU A 91 -13.22 -33.25 1.71
CA LEU A 91 -14.37 -32.96 2.55
C LEU A 91 -15.22 -34.21 2.78
N SER A 92 -15.84 -34.30 3.96
CA SER A 92 -16.94 -35.23 4.19
C SER A 92 -18.15 -34.89 3.31
N GLU A 93 -19.05 -35.85 3.08
CA GLU A 93 -20.29 -35.59 2.32
C GLU A 93 -21.13 -34.45 2.93
N GLN A 94 -21.15 -34.34 4.26
CA GLN A 94 -21.82 -33.25 4.96
C GLN A 94 -21.18 -31.89 4.65
N GLU A 95 -19.84 -31.80 4.67
CA GLU A 95 -19.12 -30.57 4.33
C GLU A 95 -19.27 -30.20 2.84
N LYS A 96 -19.32 -31.19 1.93
CA LYS A 96 -19.56 -30.95 0.50
C LYS A 96 -20.94 -30.33 0.27
N GLN A 97 -21.99 -30.94 0.82
CA GLN A 97 -23.36 -30.44 0.71
C GLN A 97 -23.49 -29.04 1.31
N TRP A 98 -22.85 -28.80 2.45
CA TRP A 98 -22.80 -27.47 3.07
C TRP A 98 -22.07 -26.45 2.19
N LEU A 99 -20.90 -26.78 1.65
CA LEU A 99 -20.15 -25.89 0.75
C LEU A 99 -20.95 -25.57 -0.52
N ASP A 100 -21.64 -26.55 -1.10
CA ASP A 100 -22.52 -26.35 -2.26
C ASP A 100 -23.70 -25.43 -1.94
N ALA A 101 -24.30 -25.59 -0.77
CA ALA A 101 -25.33 -24.67 -0.29
C ALA A 101 -24.79 -23.24 -0.11
N CYS A 102 -23.57 -23.08 0.43
CA CYS A 102 -22.92 -21.78 0.57
C CYS A 102 -22.58 -21.14 -0.78
N ASP A 103 -22.05 -21.90 -1.74
CA ASP A 103 -21.72 -21.41 -3.08
C ASP A 103 -23.00 -21.04 -3.88
N GLY A 104 -24.16 -21.60 -3.51
CA GLY A 104 -25.46 -21.27 -4.09
C GLY A 104 -26.15 -20.02 -3.54
N VAL A 105 -25.65 -19.42 -2.45
CA VAL A 105 -26.24 -18.21 -1.85
C VAL A 105 -26.09 -17.03 -2.81
N LYS A 106 -27.20 -16.37 -3.13
CA LYS A 106 -27.19 -15.24 -4.05
C LYS A 106 -26.83 -13.92 -3.37
N PRO A 107 -26.16 -12.98 -4.07
CA PRO A 107 -25.79 -11.69 -3.47
C PRO A 107 -26.96 -10.85 -2.94
N ASP A 108 -28.17 -10.97 -3.49
CA ASP A 108 -29.38 -10.27 -3.06
C ASP A 108 -30.00 -10.85 -1.77
N GLU A 109 -29.62 -12.07 -1.38
CA GLU A 109 -30.02 -12.68 -0.11
C GLU A 109 -29.13 -12.21 1.06
N LEU A 110 -28.04 -11.50 0.77
CA LEU A 110 -27.05 -11.04 1.74
C LEU A 110 -27.29 -9.58 2.12
N LEU A 111 -27.28 -9.30 3.43
CA LEU A 111 -27.16 -7.93 3.92
C LEU A 111 -25.88 -7.26 3.41
N ASP A 112 -25.93 -5.93 3.27
CA ASP A 112 -24.82 -5.14 2.73
C ASP A 112 -23.49 -5.38 3.46
N LEU A 113 -23.54 -5.49 4.79
CA LEU A 113 -22.35 -5.74 5.63
C LEU A 113 -21.61 -7.03 5.26
N HIS A 114 -22.34 -8.06 4.85
CA HIS A 114 -21.74 -9.32 4.40
C HIS A 114 -21.11 -9.16 3.01
N ARG A 115 -21.68 -8.31 2.15
CA ARG A 115 -21.21 -8.10 0.78
C ARG A 115 -19.94 -7.25 0.74
N HIS A 116 -19.92 -6.11 1.44
CA HIS A 116 -18.72 -5.25 1.48
C HIS A 116 -17.66 -5.76 2.46
N SER A 117 -18.05 -6.46 3.53
CA SER A 117 -17.14 -7.03 4.52
C SER A 117 -16.17 -5.98 5.12
N LEU A 118 -16.73 -4.83 5.50
CA LEU A 118 -16.04 -3.73 6.19
C LEU A 118 -16.74 -3.50 7.54
N PRO A 119 -16.03 -3.08 8.59
CA PRO A 119 -16.70 -2.67 9.82
C PRO A 119 -17.46 -1.35 9.61
N ASP A 120 -18.54 -1.15 10.38
CA ASP A 120 -19.45 0.01 10.21
C ASP A 120 -18.73 1.35 10.32
N TRP A 121 -17.78 1.46 11.27
CA TRP A 121 -16.97 2.67 11.47
C TRP A 121 -16.15 3.08 10.24
N LEU A 122 -15.88 2.15 9.32
CA LEU A 122 -15.19 2.40 8.06
C LEU A 122 -16.18 2.49 6.88
N ALA A 123 -17.18 1.62 6.85
CA ALA A 123 -18.14 1.56 5.76
C ALA A 123 -18.95 2.85 5.64
N GLN A 124 -19.45 3.38 6.76
CA GLN A 124 -20.31 4.55 6.76
C GLN A 124 -19.59 5.81 6.25
N PRO A 125 -18.41 6.22 6.78
CA PRO A 125 -17.70 7.39 6.25
C PRO A 125 -17.34 7.26 4.77
N LEU A 126 -16.96 6.05 4.30
CA LEU A 126 -16.66 5.83 2.89
C LEU A 126 -17.91 5.96 2.01
N LYS A 127 -19.07 5.47 2.48
CA LYS A 127 -20.35 5.60 1.76
C LYS A 127 -20.81 7.06 1.70
N GLU A 128 -20.66 7.80 2.79
CA GLU A 128 -20.94 9.24 2.84
C GLU A 128 -20.01 10.04 1.92
N GLN A 129 -18.73 9.65 1.87
CA GLN A 129 -17.73 10.31 1.04
C GLN A 129 -17.90 10.06 -0.47
N LEU A 130 -18.21 8.82 -0.86
CA LEU A 130 -18.19 8.37 -2.26
C LEU A 130 -19.58 8.33 -2.90
N GLY A 131 -20.64 8.26 -2.08
CA GLY A 131 -21.97 7.88 -2.53
C GLY A 131 -22.07 6.38 -2.84
N ASP A 132 -23.29 5.90 -3.05
CA ASP A 132 -23.60 4.46 -3.08
C ASP A 132 -22.89 3.72 -4.22
N LYS A 133 -22.93 4.24 -5.45
CA LYS A 133 -22.33 3.60 -6.63
C LYS A 133 -20.82 3.38 -6.47
N GLU A 134 -20.08 4.43 -6.12
CA GLU A 134 -18.63 4.38 -6.00
C GLU A 134 -18.18 3.60 -4.76
N PHE A 135 -18.96 3.65 -3.66
CA PHE A 135 -18.72 2.81 -2.49
C PHE A 135 -18.76 1.32 -2.82
N TRP A 136 -19.77 0.88 -3.58
CA TRP A 136 -19.89 -0.53 -3.95
C TRP A 136 -18.76 -0.99 -4.87
N ALA A 137 -18.38 -0.17 -5.85
CA ALA A 137 -17.22 -0.45 -6.70
C ALA A 137 -15.91 -0.54 -5.89
N LEU A 138 -15.72 0.36 -4.92
CA LEU A 138 -14.59 0.30 -3.99
C LEU A 138 -14.63 -1.00 -3.17
N ALA A 139 -15.76 -1.31 -2.52
CA ALA A 139 -15.91 -2.49 -1.69
C ALA A 139 -15.61 -3.80 -2.44
N GLU A 140 -16.06 -3.90 -3.69
CA GLU A 140 -15.73 -5.02 -4.57
C GLU A 140 -14.22 -5.11 -4.82
N SER A 141 -13.57 -4.00 -5.19
CA SER A 141 -12.13 -3.94 -5.41
C SER A 141 -11.32 -4.31 -4.15
N LEU A 142 -11.73 -3.82 -2.97
CA LEU A 142 -11.08 -4.13 -1.69
C LEU A 142 -11.17 -5.61 -1.30
N ASN A 143 -12.18 -6.33 -1.80
CA ASN A 143 -12.34 -7.77 -1.60
C ASN A 143 -11.56 -8.62 -2.61
N GLN A 144 -10.82 -8.00 -3.53
CA GLN A 144 -9.96 -8.65 -4.50
C GLN A 144 -8.47 -8.54 -4.11
N ASN A 145 -7.64 -9.31 -4.81
CA ASN A 145 -6.19 -9.25 -4.70
C ASN A 145 -5.64 -8.01 -5.41
N ALA A 146 -4.67 -7.33 -4.80
CA ALA A 146 -3.92 -6.28 -5.49
C ALA A 146 -2.98 -6.86 -6.56
N GLY A 147 -2.79 -6.12 -7.65
CA GLY A 147 -1.76 -6.40 -8.64
C GLY A 147 -0.34 -6.26 -8.09
N LEU A 148 0.64 -6.80 -8.82
CA LEU A 148 2.05 -6.68 -8.49
C LEU A 148 2.71 -5.63 -9.37
N ASP A 149 3.02 -4.47 -8.78
CA ASP A 149 3.75 -3.41 -9.46
C ASP A 149 5.20 -3.38 -9.00
N VAL A 150 6.09 -3.13 -9.96
CA VAL A 150 7.50 -2.89 -9.72
C VAL A 150 7.89 -1.53 -10.28
N ARG A 151 8.77 -0.82 -9.58
CA ARG A 151 9.37 0.42 -10.04
C ARG A 151 10.75 0.13 -10.61
N VAL A 152 11.00 0.58 -11.84
CA VAL A 152 12.32 0.52 -12.47
C VAL A 152 13.26 1.54 -11.83
N ASN A 153 14.50 1.12 -11.58
CA ASN A 153 15.58 1.98 -11.10
C ASN A 153 16.14 2.82 -12.25
N THR A 154 15.54 3.99 -12.47
CA THR A 154 15.88 4.92 -13.55
C THR A 154 17.29 5.53 -13.46
N LEU A 155 18.03 5.29 -12.38
CA LEU A 155 19.45 5.59 -12.30
C LEU A 155 20.28 4.69 -13.23
N ARG A 156 19.84 3.44 -13.41
CA ARG A 156 20.63 2.37 -14.04
C ARG A 156 20.02 1.87 -15.34
N ASP A 157 18.69 1.76 -15.39
CA ASP A 157 17.99 1.07 -16.47
C ASP A 157 16.85 1.91 -17.04
N LYS A 158 16.45 1.63 -18.28
CA LYS A 158 15.22 2.16 -18.89
C LYS A 158 14.07 1.19 -18.70
N ARG A 159 12.84 1.72 -18.60
CA ARG A 159 11.63 0.92 -18.34
C ARG A 159 11.41 -0.15 -19.40
N GLU A 160 11.63 0.21 -20.67
CA GLU A 160 11.43 -0.67 -21.83
C GLU A 160 12.47 -1.79 -21.86
N ASP A 161 13.69 -1.53 -21.41
CA ASP A 161 14.76 -2.52 -21.36
C ASP A 161 14.46 -3.59 -20.29
N VAL A 162 14.07 -3.17 -19.09
CA VAL A 162 13.65 -4.07 -18.01
C VAL A 162 12.40 -4.88 -18.40
N GLN A 163 11.46 -4.28 -19.13
CA GLN A 163 10.29 -5.00 -19.63
C GLN A 163 10.70 -6.15 -20.57
N ARG A 164 11.68 -5.92 -21.47
CA ARG A 164 12.20 -6.98 -22.34
C ARG A 164 12.92 -8.08 -21.57
N GLU A 165 13.67 -7.73 -20.53
CA GLU A 165 14.33 -8.71 -19.65
C GLU A 165 13.32 -9.58 -18.89
N LEU A 166 12.27 -8.97 -18.33
CA LEU A 166 11.18 -9.72 -17.69
C LEU A 166 10.51 -10.68 -18.68
N LYS A 167 10.23 -10.21 -19.90
CA LYS A 167 9.66 -11.06 -20.96
C LYS A 167 10.58 -12.24 -21.31
N ALA A 168 11.89 -12.01 -21.40
CA ALA A 168 12.87 -13.07 -21.65
C ALA A 168 12.93 -14.10 -20.50
N ALA A 169 12.63 -13.68 -19.27
CA ALA A 169 12.46 -14.55 -18.10
C ALA A 169 11.08 -15.22 -18.01
N GLY A 170 10.23 -15.08 -19.04
CA GLY A 170 8.88 -15.65 -19.07
C GLY A 170 7.85 -14.89 -18.23
N ILE A 171 8.14 -13.65 -17.83
CA ILE A 171 7.28 -12.82 -17.00
C ILE A 171 6.63 -11.73 -17.85
N THR A 172 5.32 -11.80 -17.99
CA THR A 172 4.55 -10.77 -18.69
C THR A 172 4.40 -9.53 -17.81
N ALA A 173 4.94 -8.41 -18.28
CA ALA A 173 4.81 -7.11 -17.64
C ALA A 173 4.37 -6.04 -18.64
N GLN A 174 3.53 -5.11 -18.19
CA GLN A 174 3.05 -3.97 -18.97
C GLN A 174 3.42 -2.67 -18.28
N PRO A 175 3.69 -1.57 -19.01
CA PRO A 175 3.84 -0.25 -18.41
C PRO A 175 2.63 0.10 -17.55
N THR A 176 2.89 0.63 -16.36
CA THR A 176 1.81 1.18 -15.55
C THR A 176 1.24 2.44 -16.22
N PRO A 177 -0.08 2.69 -16.14
CA PRO A 177 -0.75 3.75 -16.90
C PRO A 177 -0.38 5.18 -16.48
N TYR A 178 0.02 5.39 -15.23
CA TYR A 178 0.25 6.70 -14.64
C TYR A 178 1.72 6.94 -14.29
N SER A 179 2.39 5.97 -13.65
CA SER A 179 3.80 6.14 -13.29
C SER A 179 4.72 5.95 -14.52
N PRO A 180 5.65 6.88 -14.80
CA PRO A 180 6.62 6.71 -15.89
C PRO A 180 7.68 5.65 -15.58
N TRP A 181 7.74 5.16 -14.34
CA TRP A 181 8.76 4.21 -13.88
C TRP A 181 8.24 2.79 -13.71
N GLY A 182 6.91 2.62 -13.67
CA GLY A 182 6.29 1.40 -13.21
C GLY A 182 6.08 0.36 -14.31
N LEU A 183 6.19 -0.91 -13.92
CA LEU A 183 5.73 -2.05 -14.68
C LEU A 183 4.76 -2.86 -13.80
N ARG A 184 3.58 -3.20 -14.33
CA ARG A 184 2.62 -4.10 -13.71
C ARG A 184 2.84 -5.51 -14.24
N ILE A 185 3.03 -6.46 -13.32
CA ILE A 185 3.20 -7.87 -13.62
C ILE A 185 1.83 -8.55 -13.50
N ALA A 186 1.46 -9.34 -14.51
CA ALA A 186 0.15 -10.01 -14.56
C ALA A 186 -0.03 -11.02 -13.42
N ASP A 187 1.03 -11.79 -13.15
CA ASP A 187 1.07 -12.80 -12.09
C ASP A 187 1.87 -12.31 -10.87
N LYS A 188 1.99 -13.16 -9.84
CA LYS A 188 2.82 -12.93 -8.65
C LYS A 188 4.05 -13.87 -8.61
N PRO A 189 4.98 -13.81 -9.58
CA PRO A 189 6.17 -14.68 -9.57
C PRO A 189 7.11 -14.32 -8.41
N ALA A 190 7.97 -15.28 -8.04
CA ALA A 190 9.04 -15.04 -7.08
C ALA A 190 10.15 -14.19 -7.71
N LEU A 191 10.08 -12.86 -7.54
CA LEU A 191 11.02 -11.91 -8.13
C LEU A 191 12.40 -11.92 -7.46
N ASN A 192 12.47 -12.28 -6.19
CA ASN A 192 13.66 -12.12 -5.34
C ASN A 192 14.91 -12.86 -5.81
N LYS A 193 14.76 -13.84 -6.71
CA LYS A 193 15.87 -14.63 -7.27
C LYS A 193 16.26 -14.22 -8.69
N LEU A 194 15.51 -13.32 -9.32
CA LEU A 194 15.77 -12.90 -10.68
C LEU A 194 16.91 -11.89 -10.74
N ASP A 195 17.68 -11.91 -11.83
CA ASP A 195 18.76 -10.96 -12.06
C ASP A 195 18.29 -9.50 -11.95
N VAL A 196 17.20 -9.15 -12.66
CA VAL A 196 16.57 -7.82 -12.59
C VAL A 196 16.33 -7.32 -11.16
N PHE A 197 15.96 -8.22 -10.24
CA PHE A 197 15.75 -7.86 -8.85
C PHE A 197 17.09 -7.77 -8.11
N THR A 198 17.90 -8.83 -8.17
CA THR A 198 19.15 -8.97 -7.38
C THR A 198 20.21 -7.93 -7.76
N ARG A 199 20.27 -7.52 -9.02
CA ARG A 199 21.14 -6.42 -9.47
C ARG A 199 20.57 -5.04 -9.19
N GLY A 200 19.33 -4.90 -8.72
CA GLY A 200 18.72 -3.62 -8.37
C GLY A 200 18.12 -2.83 -9.51
N ALA A 201 17.71 -3.49 -10.59
CA ALA A 201 17.01 -2.85 -11.71
C ALA A 201 15.56 -2.52 -11.36
N ILE A 202 14.97 -3.25 -10.39
CA ILE A 202 13.59 -3.06 -9.95
C ILE A 202 13.45 -3.06 -8.42
N GLU A 203 12.41 -2.39 -7.93
CA GLU A 203 11.90 -2.46 -6.56
C GLU A 203 10.40 -2.79 -6.59
N VAL A 204 9.93 -3.69 -5.71
CA VAL A 204 8.47 -3.92 -5.56
C VAL A 204 7.86 -2.68 -4.92
N GLN A 205 6.96 -2.01 -5.63
CA GLN A 205 6.30 -0.79 -5.16
C GLN A 205 5.05 -0.51 -6.00
N ASP A 206 3.93 -0.32 -5.31
CA ASP A 206 2.66 0.10 -5.91
C ASP A 206 2.81 1.39 -6.74
N GLU A 207 2.17 1.44 -7.89
CA GLU A 207 2.18 2.61 -8.78
C GLU A 207 1.80 3.92 -8.06
N GLY A 208 0.81 3.90 -7.17
CA GLY A 208 0.41 5.09 -6.43
C GLY A 208 1.56 5.63 -5.55
N SER A 209 2.29 4.74 -4.88
CA SER A 209 3.48 5.13 -4.12
C SER A 209 4.62 5.66 -4.99
N GLN A 210 4.67 5.32 -6.28
CA GLN A 210 5.63 5.89 -7.23
C GLN A 210 5.26 7.33 -7.57
N LEU A 211 3.97 7.62 -7.79
CA LEU A 211 3.46 8.97 -8.02
C LEU A 211 3.73 9.90 -6.84
N LEU A 212 3.63 9.41 -5.60
CA LEU A 212 3.99 10.19 -4.40
C LEU A 212 5.44 10.67 -4.44
N ALA A 213 6.38 9.81 -4.85
CA ALA A 213 7.79 10.19 -5.00
C ALA A 213 8.01 11.13 -6.19
N LEU A 214 7.23 10.98 -7.27
CA LEU A 214 7.27 11.86 -8.43
C LEU A 214 6.88 13.31 -8.08
N LEU A 215 5.86 13.51 -7.25
CA LEU A 215 5.37 14.85 -6.83
C LEU A 215 6.43 15.68 -6.09
N VAL A 216 7.39 15.00 -5.43
CA VAL A 216 8.49 15.66 -4.74
C VAL A 216 9.37 16.44 -5.73
N GLU A 217 9.48 15.97 -6.98
CA GLU A 217 10.35 16.55 -8.02
C GLU A 217 11.76 16.83 -7.50
N ALA A 218 12.35 15.84 -6.84
CA ALA A 218 13.71 15.91 -6.32
C ALA A 218 14.72 16.07 -7.48
N LYS A 219 15.55 17.11 -7.41
CA LYS A 219 16.50 17.46 -8.47
C LYS A 219 17.94 17.16 -8.09
N ARG A 220 18.81 17.13 -9.11
CA ARG A 220 20.25 16.95 -8.92
C ARG A 220 20.82 18.07 -8.04
N GLY A 221 21.71 17.71 -7.12
CA GLY A 221 22.38 18.67 -6.22
C GLY A 221 21.53 19.22 -5.07
N GLU A 222 20.22 18.98 -5.03
CA GLU A 222 19.33 19.45 -3.95
C GLU A 222 19.60 18.71 -2.61
N MET A 223 19.25 19.36 -1.51
CA MET A 223 19.07 18.71 -0.21
C MET A 223 17.61 18.29 -0.05
N VAL A 224 17.39 16.98 0.06
CA VAL A 224 16.05 16.37 0.11
C VAL A 224 15.89 15.56 1.39
N VAL A 225 14.69 15.55 1.96
CA VAL A 225 14.36 14.76 3.14
C VAL A 225 13.14 13.89 2.85
N ASP A 226 13.28 12.59 3.10
CA ASP A 226 12.18 11.65 3.29
C ASP A 226 11.98 11.48 4.81
N PHE A 227 10.95 12.12 5.36
CA PHE A 227 10.81 12.33 6.81
C PHE A 227 10.27 11.11 7.56
N CYS A 228 9.63 10.17 6.85
CA CYS A 228 9.04 8.95 7.37
C CYS A 228 9.38 7.79 6.42
N ALA A 229 10.68 7.57 6.21
CA ALA A 229 11.21 6.75 5.13
C ALA A 229 10.82 5.27 5.21
N GLY A 230 10.52 4.74 6.40
CA GLY A 230 10.22 3.32 6.62
C GLY A 230 11.34 2.43 6.07
N ALA A 231 10.97 1.48 5.21
CA ALA A 231 11.92 0.61 4.52
C ALA A 231 12.59 1.25 3.28
N GLY A 232 12.36 2.55 3.05
CA GLY A 232 13.02 3.40 2.05
C GLY A 232 12.58 3.20 0.61
N GLY A 233 11.38 2.67 0.37
CA GLY A 233 10.86 2.49 -0.99
C GLY A 233 10.85 3.81 -1.77
N LYS A 234 10.26 4.87 -1.21
CA LYS A 234 10.21 6.21 -1.82
C LYS A 234 11.57 6.90 -1.79
N THR A 235 12.34 6.77 -0.71
CA THR A 235 13.74 7.22 -0.64
C THR A 235 14.57 6.78 -1.85
N LEU A 236 14.47 5.50 -2.24
CA LEU A 236 15.21 4.99 -3.40
C LEU A 236 14.74 5.61 -4.73
N ALA A 237 13.45 5.94 -4.89
CA ALA A 237 12.97 6.67 -6.06
C ALA A 237 13.55 8.10 -6.09
N LEU A 238 13.53 8.78 -4.94
CA LEU A 238 14.07 10.13 -4.82
C LEU A 238 15.57 10.16 -5.15
N GLY A 239 16.35 9.22 -4.60
CA GLY A 239 17.78 9.13 -4.90
C GLY A 239 18.07 8.89 -6.38
N ALA A 240 17.26 8.05 -7.05
CA ALA A 240 17.36 7.82 -8.49
C ALA A 240 17.01 9.08 -9.31
N ALA A 241 15.94 9.80 -8.93
CA ALA A 241 15.56 11.07 -9.55
C ALA A 241 16.64 12.16 -9.40
N MET A 242 17.29 12.21 -8.23
CA MET A 242 18.45 13.06 -7.95
C MET A 242 19.74 12.61 -8.66
N ARG A 243 19.68 11.50 -9.41
CA ARG A 243 20.80 10.89 -10.16
C ARG A 243 22.02 10.65 -9.28
N ASN A 244 21.77 10.18 -8.06
CA ASN A 244 22.80 9.92 -7.06
C ASN A 244 23.68 11.16 -6.73
N THR A 245 23.12 12.37 -6.77
CA THR A 245 23.80 13.63 -6.42
C THR A 245 23.07 14.38 -5.31
N GLY A 246 23.67 15.42 -4.74
CA GLY A 246 23.08 16.16 -3.62
C GLY A 246 23.12 15.39 -2.30
N ARG A 247 22.17 15.67 -1.39
CA ARG A 247 22.06 14.97 -0.10
C ARG A 247 20.61 14.55 0.14
N LEU A 248 20.37 13.26 0.31
CA LEU A 248 19.05 12.72 0.63
C LEU A 248 19.05 12.15 2.04
N TYR A 249 18.36 12.78 2.98
CA TYR A 249 18.18 12.25 4.32
C TYR A 249 16.94 11.37 4.38
N ALA A 250 17.07 10.19 4.98
CA ALA A 250 15.97 9.26 5.21
C ALA A 250 15.77 9.10 6.72
N PHE A 251 14.75 9.76 7.26
CA PHE A 251 14.43 9.74 8.68
C PHE A 251 13.32 8.73 8.97
N ASP A 252 13.42 8.04 10.10
CA ASP A 252 12.34 7.23 10.67
C ASP A 252 12.55 7.12 12.18
N THR A 253 11.48 6.93 12.95
CA THR A 253 11.62 6.66 14.40
C THR A 253 11.99 5.22 14.71
N SER A 254 11.78 4.30 13.76
CA SER A 254 12.13 2.89 13.87
C SER A 254 13.46 2.61 13.19
N ALA A 255 14.51 2.39 14.00
CA ALA A 255 15.79 1.90 13.52
C ALA A 255 15.66 0.57 12.75
N HIS A 256 14.79 -0.33 13.23
CA HIS A 256 14.53 -1.62 12.58
C HIS A 256 13.98 -1.46 11.14
N ARG A 257 13.08 -0.48 10.89
CA ARG A 257 12.59 -0.22 9.52
C ARG A 257 13.70 0.31 8.62
N LEU A 258 14.57 1.19 9.14
CA LEU A 258 15.73 1.70 8.40
C LEU A 258 16.79 0.62 8.14
N ASP A 259 16.93 -0.38 9.00
CA ASP A 259 17.83 -1.50 8.74
C ASP A 259 17.42 -2.29 7.49
N ALA A 260 16.11 -2.37 7.19
CA ALA A 260 15.61 -2.97 5.95
C ALA A 260 15.97 -2.13 4.70
N LEU A 261 16.29 -0.85 4.83
CA LEU A 261 16.77 -0.01 3.73
C LEU A 261 18.22 -0.34 3.36
N LYS A 262 19.10 -0.70 4.30
CA LYS A 262 20.53 -0.97 4.04
C LYS A 262 20.79 -1.92 2.87
N PRO A 263 20.22 -3.15 2.81
CA PRO A 263 20.46 -4.06 1.69
C PRO A 263 19.83 -3.55 0.38
N ARG A 264 18.73 -2.79 0.45
CA ARG A 264 18.10 -2.20 -0.74
C ARG A 264 18.93 -1.04 -1.29
N LEU A 265 19.55 -0.25 -0.41
CA LEU A 265 20.44 0.84 -0.77
C LEU A 265 21.71 0.32 -1.45
N ALA A 266 22.34 -0.72 -0.88
CA ALA A 266 23.50 -1.36 -1.49
C ALA A 266 23.20 -1.86 -2.91
N ARG A 267 22.01 -2.44 -3.10
CA ARG A 267 21.55 -2.97 -4.38
C ARG A 267 21.17 -1.88 -5.40
N SER A 268 20.64 -0.74 -4.95
CA SER A 268 20.21 0.34 -5.85
C SER A 268 21.38 1.09 -6.51
N GLY A 269 22.57 1.04 -5.90
CA GLY A 269 23.76 1.77 -6.35
C GLY A 269 23.77 3.24 -5.91
N LEU A 270 22.89 3.63 -4.99
CA LEU A 270 22.88 4.98 -4.42
C LEU A 270 23.90 5.12 -3.28
N SER A 271 24.57 6.26 -3.27
CA SER A 271 25.56 6.67 -2.26
C SER A 271 25.25 8.03 -1.63
N ASN A 272 24.30 8.79 -2.18
CA ASN A 272 23.87 10.11 -1.68
C ASN A 272 22.81 10.06 -0.56
N VAL A 273 22.49 8.86 -0.06
CA VAL A 273 21.44 8.64 0.96
C VAL A 273 22.07 8.56 2.34
N HIS A 274 21.49 9.30 3.29
CA HIS A 274 21.88 9.34 4.69
C HIS A 274 20.71 8.85 5.57
N PRO A 275 20.58 7.53 5.81
CA PRO A 275 19.60 7.00 6.75
C PRO A 275 19.94 7.42 8.17
N ALA A 276 18.95 7.91 8.92
CA ALA A 276 19.12 8.29 10.31
C ALA A 276 17.86 8.03 11.12
N ALA A 277 17.98 7.17 12.14
CA ALA A 277 16.90 6.99 13.11
C ALA A 277 16.78 8.25 13.97
N ILE A 278 15.57 8.77 14.16
CA ILE A 278 15.30 9.94 15.01
C ILE A 278 14.43 9.53 16.20
N ALA A 279 14.58 10.17 17.36
CA ALA A 279 13.75 9.80 18.52
C ALA A 279 12.27 10.18 18.33
N HIS A 280 12.03 11.34 17.72
CA HIS A 280 10.71 11.92 17.47
C HIS A 280 10.84 13.05 16.44
N GLU A 281 9.73 13.62 15.98
CA GLU A 281 9.71 14.66 14.95
C GLU A 281 10.47 15.94 15.34
N ARG A 282 10.73 16.19 16.63
CA ARG A 282 11.50 17.36 17.13
C ARG A 282 12.97 17.07 17.48
N ASP A 283 13.53 15.97 16.98
CA ASP A 283 14.91 15.53 17.25
C ASP A 283 15.95 16.61 16.88
N GLU A 284 17.10 16.66 17.56
CA GLU A 284 18.15 17.63 17.26
C GLU A 284 18.66 17.54 15.81
N ARG A 285 18.72 16.34 15.23
CA ARG A 285 19.13 16.13 13.83
C ARG A 285 18.19 16.86 12.88
N VAL A 286 16.89 16.86 13.17
CA VAL A 286 15.87 17.60 12.42
C VAL A 286 16.08 19.11 12.62
N LYS A 287 16.28 19.57 13.87
CA LYS A 287 16.50 21.00 14.18
C LYS A 287 17.70 21.57 13.43
N ARG A 288 18.81 20.83 13.31
CA ARG A 288 20.04 21.27 12.62
C ARG A 288 19.84 21.52 11.11
N LEU A 289 18.78 20.95 10.52
CA LEU A 289 18.42 21.10 9.11
C LEU A 289 17.35 22.17 8.85
N SER A 290 16.88 22.87 9.88
CA SER A 290 15.86 23.92 9.76
C SER A 290 16.27 24.98 8.72
N GLY A 291 15.37 25.30 7.78
CA GLY A 291 15.58 26.31 6.75
C GLY A 291 16.63 25.97 5.68
N LYS A 292 17.06 24.70 5.54
CA LYS A 292 18.15 24.31 4.62
C LYS A 292 17.71 23.38 3.48
N ILE A 293 16.52 22.79 3.57
CA ILE A 293 16.09 21.69 2.70
C ILE A 293 15.30 22.25 1.51
N ASP A 294 15.58 21.73 0.31
CA ASP A 294 14.89 22.07 -0.94
C ASP A 294 13.54 21.37 -1.06
N ARG A 295 13.51 20.07 -0.73
CA ARG A 295 12.32 19.21 -0.86
C ARG A 295 12.14 18.33 0.38
N VAL A 296 10.92 18.25 0.87
CA VAL A 296 10.55 17.37 1.97
C VAL A 296 9.36 16.51 1.55
N LEU A 297 9.52 15.20 1.66
CA LEU A 297 8.44 14.22 1.59
C LEU A 297 8.07 13.81 3.02
N VAL A 298 6.79 13.89 3.33
CA VAL A 298 6.16 13.35 4.53
C VAL A 298 5.18 12.27 4.09
N ASP A 299 5.69 11.05 3.89
CA ASP A 299 4.87 9.84 3.75
C ASP A 299 4.43 9.40 5.14
N ALA A 300 3.39 10.06 5.66
CA ALA A 300 3.10 10.03 7.08
C ALA A 300 2.65 8.65 7.54
N PRO A 301 3.00 8.23 8.78
CA PRO A 301 2.36 7.06 9.38
C PRO A 301 0.83 7.27 9.38
N CYS A 302 0.10 6.31 8.85
CA CYS A 302 -1.35 6.38 8.71
C CYS A 302 -2.01 5.05 9.08
N SER A 303 -3.33 5.00 9.03
CA SER A 303 -4.13 3.79 9.26
C SER A 303 -3.82 2.65 8.27
N GLY A 304 -3.30 2.98 7.08
CA GLY A 304 -2.99 2.03 6.02
C GLY A 304 -4.21 1.47 5.27
N LEU A 305 -5.39 2.05 5.49
CA LEU A 305 -6.67 1.58 4.93
C LEU A 305 -6.74 1.61 3.39
N GLY A 306 -5.86 2.36 2.73
CA GLY A 306 -5.70 2.32 1.27
C GLY A 306 -5.12 1.00 0.76
N THR A 307 -4.45 0.23 1.62
CA THR A 307 -3.73 -0.99 1.24
C THR A 307 -4.51 -2.27 1.54
N LEU A 308 -5.82 -2.21 1.80
CA LEU A 308 -6.63 -3.35 2.25
C LEU A 308 -6.66 -4.54 1.28
N ARG A 309 -6.41 -4.32 -0.02
CA ARG A 309 -6.24 -5.41 -0.99
C ARG A 309 -4.99 -6.26 -0.70
N ARG A 310 -3.96 -5.67 -0.10
CA ARG A 310 -2.69 -6.30 0.30
C ARG A 310 -2.71 -6.74 1.77
N ASN A 311 -3.23 -5.88 2.65
CA ASN A 311 -3.25 -6.06 4.11
C ASN A 311 -4.69 -6.01 4.63
N PRO A 312 -5.52 -7.03 4.35
CA PRO A 312 -6.94 -7.01 4.68
C PRO A 312 -7.24 -7.12 6.19
N ASP A 313 -6.25 -7.40 7.03
CA ASP A 313 -6.37 -7.38 8.49
C ASP A 313 -6.48 -5.96 9.04
N LEU A 314 -5.97 -4.95 8.34
CA LEU A 314 -5.94 -3.57 8.83
C LEU A 314 -7.33 -3.03 9.16
N LYS A 315 -8.37 -3.36 8.38
CA LYS A 315 -9.75 -2.94 8.68
C LYS A 315 -10.30 -3.52 9.99
N TRP A 316 -9.71 -4.59 10.51
CA TRP A 316 -10.11 -5.22 11.78
C TRP A 316 -9.22 -4.81 12.95
N ARG A 317 -7.97 -4.42 12.65
CA ARG A 317 -6.98 -3.96 13.64
C ARG A 317 -7.04 -2.46 13.94
N GLN A 318 -7.64 -1.69 13.05
CA GLN A 318 -7.86 -0.26 13.23
C GLN A 318 -9.21 0.03 13.87
N SER A 319 -9.34 1.23 14.43
CA SER A 319 -10.58 1.78 14.98
C SER A 319 -10.73 3.24 14.57
N ALA A 320 -11.95 3.78 14.66
CA ALA A 320 -12.19 5.21 14.43
C ALA A 320 -11.32 6.09 15.35
N GLN A 321 -11.13 5.70 16.61
CA GLN A 321 -10.26 6.42 17.54
C GLN A 321 -8.79 6.40 17.09
N ALA A 322 -8.28 5.25 16.64
CA ALA A 322 -6.90 5.14 16.16
C ALA A 322 -6.64 6.03 14.93
N VAL A 323 -7.65 6.20 14.05
CA VAL A 323 -7.58 7.13 12.91
C VAL A 323 -7.43 8.57 13.39
N GLN A 324 -8.20 9.00 14.41
CA GLN A 324 -8.09 10.35 14.96
C GLN A 324 -6.73 10.61 15.63
N GLU A 325 -6.25 9.66 16.42
CA GLU A 325 -4.91 9.74 17.04
C GLU A 325 -3.81 9.83 15.99
N MET A 326 -3.98 9.11 14.88
CA MET A 326 -3.05 9.14 13.75
C MET A 326 -3.09 10.49 13.03
N ALA A 327 -4.27 11.07 12.79
CA ALA A 327 -4.42 12.40 12.20
C ALA A 327 -3.71 13.49 13.03
N ALA A 328 -3.85 13.46 14.36
CA ALA A 328 -3.14 14.38 15.25
C ALA A 328 -1.60 14.21 15.14
N LYS A 329 -1.12 12.97 15.08
CA LYS A 329 0.31 12.67 14.89
C LYS A 329 0.81 13.12 13.52
N GLN A 330 0.03 12.92 12.47
CA GLN A 330 0.33 13.38 11.11
C GLN A 330 0.50 14.89 11.06
N ALA A 331 -0.41 15.65 11.69
CA ALA A 331 -0.30 17.11 11.79
C ALA A 331 1.00 17.55 12.50
N ALA A 332 1.34 16.94 13.64
CA ALA A 332 2.57 17.25 14.36
C ALA A 332 3.84 16.97 13.54
N ILE A 333 3.86 15.84 12.83
CA ILE A 333 4.96 15.46 11.92
C ILE A 333 5.06 16.46 10.77
N LEU A 334 3.94 16.78 10.12
CA LEU A 334 3.88 17.69 8.97
C LEU A 334 4.38 19.09 9.34
N THR A 335 3.89 19.65 10.45
CA THR A 335 4.38 20.93 11.00
C THR A 335 5.87 20.89 11.31
N SER A 336 6.37 19.78 11.86
CA SER A 336 7.81 19.66 12.16
C SER A 336 8.64 19.66 10.89
N ALA A 337 8.24 18.86 9.90
CA ALA A 337 8.92 18.67 8.64
C ALA A 337 8.92 19.96 7.79
N ALA A 338 7.84 20.75 7.84
CA ALA A 338 7.74 22.04 7.16
C ALA A 338 8.85 23.04 7.54
N ARG A 339 9.32 23.01 8.80
CA ARG A 339 10.39 23.90 9.28
C ARG A 339 11.74 23.67 8.59
N LEU A 340 11.94 22.47 8.03
CA LEU A 340 13.17 22.12 7.31
C LEU A 340 13.35 22.93 6.03
N LEU A 341 12.25 23.36 5.42
CA LEU A 341 12.29 23.99 4.11
C LEU A 341 12.85 25.41 4.16
N LYS A 342 13.72 25.71 3.20
CA LYS A 342 14.07 27.09 2.82
C LYS A 342 12.94 27.73 2.02
N SER A 343 12.99 29.06 1.84
CA SER A 343 12.08 29.77 0.93
C SER A 343 12.18 29.18 -0.50
N GLY A 344 11.03 29.01 -1.15
CA GLY A 344 10.88 28.32 -2.44
C GLY A 344 10.93 26.79 -2.37
N GLY A 345 11.19 26.21 -1.19
CA GLY A 345 11.22 24.77 -0.98
C GLY A 345 9.84 24.13 -1.11
N ARG A 346 9.79 22.83 -1.47
CA ARG A 346 8.51 22.09 -1.63
C ARG A 346 8.30 21.08 -0.52
N LEU A 347 7.08 21.06 0.02
CA LEU A 347 6.57 20.07 0.95
C LEU A 347 5.56 19.17 0.23
N VAL A 348 5.72 17.86 0.36
CA VAL A 348 4.72 16.87 -0.08
C VAL A 348 4.27 16.09 1.15
N TYR A 349 2.98 16.22 1.49
CA TYR A 349 2.33 15.35 2.46
C TYR A 349 1.64 14.21 1.72
N ALA A 350 1.78 12.99 2.21
CA ALA A 350 1.13 11.83 1.61
C ALA A 350 0.74 10.79 2.66
N THR A 351 -0.30 10.03 2.35
CA THR A 351 -0.74 8.88 3.14
C THR A 351 -1.20 7.75 2.21
N CYS A 352 -1.30 6.54 2.77
CA CYS A 352 -2.07 5.44 2.19
C CYS A 352 -3.39 5.19 2.94
N SER A 353 -4.11 6.27 3.28
CA SER A 353 -5.45 6.20 3.89
C SER A 353 -6.56 6.50 2.88
N LEU A 354 -7.74 5.91 3.10
CA LEU A 354 -8.96 6.19 2.35
C LEU A 354 -9.84 7.26 3.00
N LEU A 355 -9.53 7.69 4.21
CA LEU A 355 -10.38 8.54 5.04
C LEU A 355 -9.95 10.02 4.96
N LYS A 356 -10.93 10.94 4.95
CA LYS A 356 -10.68 12.39 4.85
C LYS A 356 -9.93 12.94 6.06
N GLU A 357 -10.14 12.32 7.21
CA GLU A 357 -9.61 12.70 8.52
C GLU A 357 -8.08 12.65 8.56
N GLU A 358 -7.47 11.72 7.83
CA GLU A 358 -6.01 11.62 7.68
C GLU A 358 -5.49 12.36 6.45
N ASN A 359 -6.37 12.87 5.60
CA ASN A 359 -6.05 13.34 4.26
C ASN A 359 -6.37 14.82 4.12
N GLU A 360 -7.52 15.15 3.53
CA GLU A 360 -7.97 16.52 3.30
C GLU A 360 -8.02 17.33 4.59
N ALA A 361 -8.53 16.77 5.69
CA ALA A 361 -8.64 17.47 6.96
C ALA A 361 -7.27 17.91 7.52
N VAL A 362 -6.25 17.04 7.44
CA VAL A 362 -4.88 17.37 7.85
C VAL A 362 -4.26 18.42 6.92
N ALA A 363 -4.45 18.26 5.60
CA ALA A 363 -3.92 19.19 4.61
C ALA A 363 -4.53 20.59 4.73
N GLU A 364 -5.84 20.69 4.92
CA GLU A 364 -6.57 21.95 5.09
C GLU A 364 -6.17 22.64 6.40
N ALA A 365 -6.12 21.88 7.51
CA ALA A 365 -5.67 22.42 8.79
C ALA A 365 -4.23 22.96 8.71
N PHE A 366 -3.33 22.25 8.01
CA PHE A 366 -1.98 22.73 7.76
C PHE A 366 -1.96 24.04 6.96
N ALA A 367 -2.72 24.10 5.85
CA ALA A 367 -2.78 25.29 5.01
C ALA A 367 -3.31 26.52 5.77
N THR A 368 -4.30 26.34 6.65
CA THR A 368 -4.81 27.42 7.51
C THR A 368 -3.77 27.86 8.55
N ALA A 369 -3.06 26.92 9.18
CA ALA A 369 -2.10 27.22 10.24
C ALA A 369 -0.77 27.80 9.72
N HIS A 370 -0.45 27.60 8.44
CA HIS A 370 0.85 27.93 7.83
C HIS A 370 0.69 28.83 6.60
N PRO A 371 0.35 30.12 6.77
CA PRO A 371 0.15 31.06 5.66
C PRO A 371 1.45 31.38 4.89
N ASP A 372 2.61 31.01 5.42
CA ASP A 372 3.91 31.04 4.73
C ASP A 372 4.07 29.91 3.71
N PHE A 373 3.10 29.00 3.60
CA PHE A 373 3.03 27.97 2.57
C PHE A 373 1.91 28.26 1.58
N GLU A 374 2.24 28.17 0.30
CA GLU A 374 1.29 28.28 -0.80
C GLU A 374 0.96 26.88 -1.32
N ALA A 375 -0.33 26.54 -1.40
CA ALA A 375 -0.76 25.28 -1.99
C ALA A 375 -0.38 25.24 -3.48
N VAL A 376 0.16 24.10 -3.92
CA VAL A 376 0.50 23.86 -5.32
C VAL A 376 -0.50 22.85 -5.87
N PRO A 377 -1.32 23.20 -6.88
CA PRO A 377 -2.24 22.25 -7.49
C PRO A 377 -1.50 21.01 -8.01
N VAL A 378 -1.88 19.84 -7.50
CA VAL A 378 -1.25 18.56 -7.88
C VAL A 378 -1.46 18.26 -9.36
N ALA A 379 -2.63 18.59 -9.91
CA ALA A 379 -2.92 18.38 -11.33
C ALA A 379 -1.88 19.08 -12.24
N ASP A 380 -1.53 20.34 -11.95
CA ASP A 380 -0.56 21.11 -12.73
C ASP A 380 0.84 20.48 -12.66
N LEU A 381 1.21 19.91 -11.51
CA LEU A 381 2.46 19.17 -11.37
C LEU A 381 2.45 17.91 -12.22
N LEU A 382 1.38 17.11 -12.15
CA LEU A 382 1.28 15.85 -12.90
C LEU A 382 1.20 16.07 -14.40
N GLU A 383 0.43 17.05 -14.88
CA GLU A 383 0.34 17.43 -16.30
C GLU A 383 1.73 17.76 -16.86
N ARG A 384 2.52 18.50 -16.10
CA ARG A 384 3.91 18.85 -16.47
C ARG A 384 4.87 17.67 -16.39
N LEU A 385 4.75 16.83 -15.35
CA LEU A 385 5.67 15.72 -15.09
C LEU A 385 5.41 14.49 -15.97
N LEU A 386 4.18 14.31 -16.45
CA LEU A 386 3.79 13.15 -17.26
C LEU A 386 3.78 13.44 -18.78
N ALA A 387 3.80 14.72 -19.21
CA ALA A 387 3.86 15.17 -20.62
C ALA A 387 2.76 14.53 -21.52
N PRO A 388 2.64 14.82 -22.85
CA PRO A 388 1.36 14.67 -23.56
C PRO A 388 0.83 13.23 -23.70
N SER A 389 1.63 12.21 -23.36
CA SER A 389 1.20 10.80 -23.31
C SER A 389 0.15 10.49 -22.24
N ALA A 390 -0.13 11.39 -21.29
CA ALA A 390 -1.06 11.13 -20.19
C ALA A 390 -1.94 12.33 -19.77
N ALA A 391 -2.02 13.41 -20.58
CA ALA A 391 -2.76 14.61 -20.20
C ALA A 391 -4.25 14.36 -19.87
N GLY A 392 -4.90 13.41 -20.55
CA GLY A 392 -6.28 12.99 -20.23
C GLY A 392 -6.40 12.12 -18.97
N ALA A 393 -5.32 11.51 -18.49
CA ALA A 393 -5.32 10.64 -17.32
C ALA A 393 -5.23 11.44 -16.00
N VAL A 394 -4.64 12.64 -16.02
CA VAL A 394 -4.39 13.43 -14.80
C VAL A 394 -5.68 13.87 -14.10
N ALA A 395 -6.72 14.22 -14.87
CA ALA A 395 -8.00 14.65 -14.32
C ALA A 395 -8.66 13.58 -13.43
N GLY A 396 -8.45 12.29 -13.72
CA GLY A 396 -8.96 11.20 -12.90
C GLY A 396 -8.18 10.97 -11.60
N LEU A 397 -6.93 11.43 -11.53
CA LEU A 397 -6.03 11.18 -10.39
C LEU A 397 -6.17 12.22 -9.26
N CYS A 398 -6.88 13.31 -9.51
CA CYS A 398 -6.92 14.46 -8.60
C CYS A 398 -8.32 14.72 -8.04
N SER A 399 -8.37 15.33 -6.85
CA SER A 399 -9.61 15.80 -6.24
C SER A 399 -9.37 17.02 -5.33
N GLY A 400 -10.45 17.61 -4.83
CA GLY A 400 -10.40 18.70 -3.84
C GLY A 400 -10.01 20.07 -4.39
N GLY A 401 -10.28 21.10 -3.59
CA GLY A 401 -10.29 22.50 -4.06
C GLY A 401 -11.52 22.81 -4.93
N GLU A 402 -11.70 24.09 -5.28
CA GLU A 402 -12.85 24.55 -6.09
C GLU A 402 -12.94 23.84 -7.45
N ASN A 403 -11.81 23.46 -8.02
CA ASN A 403 -11.70 22.88 -9.36
C ASN A 403 -11.33 21.39 -9.36
N GLY A 404 -11.25 20.72 -8.19
CA GLY A 404 -10.88 19.30 -8.10
C GLY A 404 -9.42 18.97 -8.41
N ARG A 405 -8.50 19.95 -8.34
CA ARG A 405 -7.12 19.85 -8.83
C ARG A 405 -6.06 19.85 -7.73
N ASN A 406 -6.44 20.05 -6.47
CA ASN A 406 -5.50 20.39 -5.41
C ASN A 406 -4.76 19.18 -4.84
N TYR A 407 -5.38 18.01 -4.82
CA TYR A 407 -4.84 16.83 -4.17
C TYR A 407 -4.73 15.66 -5.15
N LEU A 408 -3.72 14.81 -4.97
CA LEU A 408 -3.75 13.45 -5.54
C LEU A 408 -4.75 12.64 -4.70
N ARG A 409 -5.67 11.94 -5.35
CA ARG A 409 -6.56 11.00 -4.68
C ARG A 409 -6.73 9.74 -5.51
N LEU A 410 -6.05 8.69 -5.10
CA LEU A 410 -6.11 7.40 -5.77
C LEU A 410 -7.06 6.48 -5.03
N TRP A 411 -7.96 5.89 -5.80
CA TRP A 411 -8.89 4.86 -5.37
C TRP A 411 -8.63 3.51 -6.04
N PRO A 412 -8.63 2.39 -5.30
CA PRO A 412 -8.40 1.06 -5.85
C PRO A 412 -9.30 0.65 -7.01
N HIS A 413 -10.58 1.02 -6.98
CA HIS A 413 -11.55 0.65 -8.02
C HIS A 413 -11.44 1.49 -9.29
N GLN A 414 -10.94 2.71 -9.19
CA GLN A 414 -10.79 3.62 -10.34
C GLN A 414 -9.43 3.48 -11.03
N HIS A 415 -8.38 3.29 -10.24
CA HIS A 415 -6.99 3.41 -10.70
C HIS A 415 -6.23 2.10 -10.70
N ASN A 416 -6.81 1.05 -10.11
CA ASN A 416 -6.15 -0.23 -9.88
C ASN A 416 -4.82 -0.13 -9.10
N THR A 417 -4.61 0.94 -8.34
CA THR A 417 -3.51 1.12 -7.36
C THR A 417 -4.01 0.82 -5.95
N ASP A 418 -3.16 0.88 -4.94
CA ASP A 418 -3.68 1.07 -3.58
C ASP A 418 -4.30 2.47 -3.43
N GLY A 419 -5.04 2.68 -2.35
CA GLY A 419 -5.58 3.99 -1.99
C GLY A 419 -4.50 4.93 -1.48
N PHE A 420 -4.37 6.10 -2.09
CA PHE A 420 -3.39 7.11 -1.69
C PHE A 420 -3.94 8.51 -1.74
N PHE A 421 -3.33 9.38 -0.94
CA PHE A 421 -3.56 10.81 -0.94
C PHE A 421 -2.24 11.57 -1.00
N ALA A 422 -2.22 12.73 -1.66
CA ALA A 422 -1.13 13.69 -1.54
C ALA A 422 -1.59 15.14 -1.63
N ALA A 423 -0.96 15.99 -0.84
CA ALA A 423 -1.07 17.44 -0.91
C ALA A 423 0.33 18.06 -1.02
N VAL A 424 0.45 19.15 -1.78
CA VAL A 424 1.74 19.77 -2.09
C VAL A 424 1.69 21.26 -1.78
N TRP A 425 2.74 21.75 -1.14
CA TRP A 425 2.92 23.19 -0.88
C TRP A 425 4.32 23.64 -1.27
N ARG A 426 4.44 24.95 -1.53
CA ARG A 426 5.70 25.66 -1.66
C ARG A 426 5.82 26.67 -0.54
N LYS A 427 6.97 26.70 0.15
CA LYS A 427 7.27 27.74 1.13
C LYS A 427 7.55 29.06 0.42
N LYS A 428 6.93 30.15 0.88
CA LYS A 428 7.09 31.50 0.32
C LYS A 428 8.49 32.04 0.50
#